data_AF-L7VMS6-F1
#
_entry.id   AF-L7VMS6-F1
#
_cell.length_a   1.000
_cell.length_b   1.000
_cell.length_c   1.000
_cell.angle_alpha   90.00
_cell.angle_beta   90.00
_cell.angle_gamma   90.00
#
_symmetry.space_group_name_H-M   'P 1'
#
loop_
_entity.id
_entity.type
_entity.pdbx_description
1 polymer ?
#
loop_
_entity_poly.entity_id
_entity_poly.type
_entity_poly.pdbx_seq_one_letter_code
_entity_poly.pdbx_strand_id
1 'polypeptide(L)'
;MIIFVDEYLRSFYRKSGKNKPADAYRDTNPIMLSGWMMVLAVALHNLPEGFAVGAGFQSGTSVGITLSVAILLHDIPEGMAMAIPLRMGRIKPLKVFLITILSGIPMGIGAFFGAAFGSISDMFSAICLGTAGGAMLYVSLGELINESRTAYRGRFPLLGNLAGILTGALISVLG
;
A
#
# COMPACT_ATOMS: atom_id res chain seq x y z
N MET A 1 -2.71 -7.56 12.18
CA MET A 1 -2.90 -6.25 11.52
C MET A 1 -4.37 -5.93 11.26
N ILE A 2 -5.11 -6.74 10.50
CA ILE A 2 -6.53 -6.49 10.13
C ILE A 2 -7.43 -6.17 11.33
N ILE A 3 -7.40 -7.02 12.37
CA ILE A 3 -8.21 -6.83 13.60
C ILE A 3 -7.90 -5.48 14.26
N PHE A 4 -6.62 -5.13 14.33
CA PHE A 4 -6.18 -3.87 14.94
C PHE A 4 -6.65 -2.65 14.14
N VAL A 5 -6.63 -2.73 12.80
CA VAL A 5 -7.12 -1.65 11.93
C VAL A 5 -8.64 -1.52 12.04
N ASP A 6 -9.36 -2.64 12.01
CA ASP A 6 -10.81 -2.66 12.18
C ASP A 6 -11.21 -2.05 13.53
N GLU A 7 -10.55 -2.45 14.61
CA GLU A 7 -10.81 -1.96 15.96
C GLU A 7 -10.43 -0.47 16.14
N TYR A 8 -9.30 -0.04 15.57
CA TYR A 8 -8.90 1.37 15.57
C TYR A 8 -9.90 2.24 14.80
N LEU A 9 -10.32 1.82 13.61
CA LEU A 9 -11.30 2.55 12.82
C LEU A 9 -12.64 2.63 13.55
N ARG A 10 -13.14 1.53 14.12
CA ARG A 10 -14.36 1.53 14.94
C ARG A 10 -14.25 2.54 16.08
N SER A 11 -13.13 2.57 16.80
CA SER A 11 -12.88 3.51 17.91
C SER A 11 -12.82 4.97 17.44
N PHE A 12 -12.10 5.25 16.35
CA PHE A 12 -11.96 6.58 15.77
C PHE A 12 -13.31 7.13 15.31
N TYR A 13 -14.05 6.34 14.54
CA TYR A 13 -15.38 6.74 14.15
C TYR A 13 -16.21 6.97 15.42
N ARG A 14 -16.21 6.09 16.44
CA ARG A 14 -17.13 6.18 17.60
C ARG A 14 -16.99 7.50 18.36
N LYS A 15 -15.78 8.07 18.38
CA LYS A 15 -15.50 9.41 18.93
C LYS A 15 -16.02 10.55 18.05
N SER A 16 -16.02 10.39 16.73
CA SER A 16 -16.47 11.42 15.77
C SER A 16 -18.01 11.50 15.67
N GLY A 17 -18.73 10.41 15.92
CA GLY A 17 -20.19 10.33 15.83
C GLY A 17 -20.91 10.39 17.18
N LYS A 18 -20.99 11.56 17.82
CA LYS A 18 -21.71 11.73 19.11
C LYS A 18 -23.25 11.54 19.06
N ASN A 19 -23.86 11.09 17.95
CA ASN A 19 -25.32 10.96 17.85
C ASN A 19 -25.81 9.96 16.77
N LYS A 20 -25.03 8.96 16.39
CA LYS A 20 -25.48 7.93 15.44
C LYS A 20 -25.83 6.63 16.17
N PRO A 21 -26.94 5.94 15.79
CA PRO A 21 -27.35 4.70 16.45
C PRO A 21 -26.26 3.62 16.31
N ALA A 22 -26.19 2.69 17.27
CA ALA A 22 -25.11 1.72 17.41
C ALA A 22 -24.94 0.76 16.20
N ASP A 23 -25.98 0.64 15.38
CA ASP A 23 -26.01 -0.11 14.11
C ASP A 23 -25.36 0.64 12.94
N ALA A 24 -25.32 1.98 12.96
CA ALA A 24 -24.61 2.79 11.96
C ALA A 24 -23.07 2.57 11.99
N TYR A 25 -22.56 1.92 13.05
CA TYR A 25 -21.16 1.53 13.24
C TYR A 25 -20.83 0.10 12.84
N ARG A 26 -21.86 -0.74 12.60
CA ARG A 26 -21.66 -2.09 12.07
C ARG A 26 -21.19 -2.07 10.62
N ASP A 27 -21.36 -0.95 9.94
CA ASP A 27 -21.15 -0.77 8.51
C ASP A 27 -19.86 0.03 8.24
N THR A 28 -18.74 -0.36 8.85
CA THR A 28 -17.44 -0.04 8.25
C THR A 28 -17.42 -0.72 6.89
N ASN A 29 -17.78 0.03 5.86
CA ASN A 29 -17.85 -0.46 4.49
C ASN A 29 -16.56 -1.23 4.20
N PRO A 30 -16.61 -2.52 3.82
CA PRO A 30 -15.42 -3.36 3.61
C PRO A 30 -14.39 -2.68 2.69
N ILE A 31 -14.86 -1.90 1.72
CA ILE A 31 -14.04 -1.09 0.83
C ILE A 31 -13.20 -0.05 1.59
N MET A 32 -13.76 0.60 2.61
CA MET A 32 -13.07 1.60 3.40
C MET A 32 -12.00 0.98 4.31
N LEU A 33 -12.30 -0.19 4.89
CA LEU A 33 -11.31 -0.96 5.66
C LEU A 33 -10.14 -1.35 4.76
N SER A 34 -10.41 -1.86 3.56
CA SER A 34 -9.42 -2.19 2.54
C SER A 34 -8.52 -0.99 2.19
N GLY A 35 -9.08 0.22 2.10
CA GLY A 35 -8.29 1.44 1.87
C GLY A 35 -7.32 1.77 3.00
N TRP A 36 -7.76 1.72 4.25
CA TRP A 36 -6.87 1.94 5.40
C TRP A 36 -5.86 0.82 5.60
N MET A 37 -6.22 -0.42 5.27
CA MET A 37 -5.28 -1.52 5.24
C MET A 37 -4.19 -1.29 4.20
N MET A 38 -4.54 -0.79 3.01
CA MET A 38 -3.56 -0.46 1.99
C MET A 38 -2.64 0.69 2.44
N VAL A 39 -3.17 1.71 3.12
CA VAL A 39 -2.36 2.80 3.68
C VAL A 39 -1.28 2.27 4.61
N LEU A 40 -1.64 1.38 5.53
CA LEU A 40 -0.69 0.82 6.48
C LEU A 40 0.28 -0.18 5.83
N ALA A 41 -0.20 -0.96 4.86
CA ALA A 41 0.62 -1.89 4.11
C ALA A 41 1.72 -1.14 3.33
N VAL A 42 1.33 -0.12 2.57
CA VAL A 42 2.27 0.70 1.78
C VAL A 42 3.21 1.48 2.71
N ALA A 43 2.72 2.03 3.81
CA ALA A 43 3.60 2.67 4.79
C ALA A 43 4.70 1.73 5.33
N LEU A 44 4.39 0.45 5.56
CA LEU A 44 5.37 -0.56 5.99
C LEU A 44 6.29 -1.02 4.86
N HIS A 45 5.79 -1.07 3.63
CA HIS A 45 6.54 -1.45 2.43
C HIS A 45 7.57 -0.39 2.02
N ASN A 46 7.14 0.88 2.08
CA ASN A 46 7.91 2.05 1.72
C ASN A 46 9.18 2.21 2.55
N LEU A 47 9.21 1.71 3.79
CA LEU A 47 10.35 1.88 4.68
C LEU A 47 11.59 1.09 4.19
N PRO A 48 11.52 -0.25 3.96
CA PRO A 48 12.60 -0.99 3.28
C PRO A 48 12.99 -0.44 1.91
N GLU A 49 12.03 0.00 1.10
CA GLU A 49 12.31 0.54 -0.23
C GLU A 49 13.06 1.85 -0.18
N GLY A 50 12.63 2.76 0.69
CA GLY A 50 13.36 3.98 1.00
C GLY A 50 14.79 3.64 1.39
N PHE A 51 14.96 2.68 2.29
CA PHE A 51 16.29 2.23 2.70
C PHE A 51 17.14 1.77 1.52
N ALA A 52 16.57 0.98 0.60
CA ALA A 52 17.26 0.54 -0.61
C ALA A 52 17.67 1.72 -1.51
N VAL A 53 16.84 2.76 -1.66
CA VAL A 53 17.21 4.00 -2.36
C VAL A 53 18.44 4.65 -1.72
N GLY A 54 18.39 4.86 -0.40
CA GLY A 54 19.48 5.51 0.34
C GLY A 54 20.79 4.72 0.26
N ALA A 55 20.72 3.41 0.47
CA ALA A 55 21.87 2.50 0.33
C ALA A 55 22.41 2.45 -1.11
N GLY A 56 21.52 2.56 -2.10
CA GLY A 56 21.87 2.67 -3.50
C GLY A 56 22.75 3.89 -3.79
N PHE A 57 22.44 5.05 -3.20
CA PHE A 57 23.28 6.24 -3.31
C PHE A 57 24.65 6.09 -2.65
N GLN A 58 24.77 5.29 -1.59
CA GLN A 58 26.06 4.96 -0.98
C GLN A 58 26.90 4.07 -1.89
N SER A 59 26.26 3.14 -2.62
CA SER A 59 26.92 2.27 -3.59
C SER A 59 27.34 3.00 -4.87
N GLY A 60 26.67 4.11 -5.18
CA GLY A 60 27.05 5.03 -6.24
C GLY A 60 25.86 5.83 -6.78
N THR A 61 26.12 7.07 -7.22
CA THR A 61 25.06 7.97 -7.68
C THR A 61 24.23 7.41 -8.84
N SER A 62 24.86 6.70 -9.79
CA SER A 62 24.14 6.07 -10.90
C SER A 62 23.16 4.98 -10.42
N VAL A 63 23.58 4.17 -9.45
CA VAL A 63 22.75 3.12 -8.84
C VAL A 63 21.59 3.75 -8.07
N GLY A 64 21.88 4.75 -7.23
CA GLY A 64 20.86 5.49 -6.48
C GLY A 64 19.80 6.16 -7.37
N ILE A 65 20.21 6.82 -8.46
CA ILE A 65 19.28 7.43 -9.43
C ILE A 65 18.43 6.36 -10.12
N THR A 66 19.06 5.27 -10.58
CA THR A 66 18.35 4.17 -11.25
C THR A 66 17.28 3.56 -10.34
N LEU A 67 17.64 3.27 -9.08
CA LEU A 67 16.70 2.76 -8.08
C LEU A 67 15.59 3.76 -7.76
N SER A 68 15.92 5.04 -7.60
CA SER A 68 14.92 6.09 -7.32
C SER A 68 13.89 6.21 -8.44
N VAL A 69 14.31 6.14 -9.70
CA VAL A 69 13.39 6.21 -10.85
C VAL A 69 12.54 4.94 -10.94
N ALA A 70 13.13 3.77 -10.72
CA ALA A 70 12.39 2.52 -10.71
C ALA A 70 11.30 2.51 -9.62
N ILE A 71 11.64 2.96 -8.41
CA ILE A 71 10.75 3.08 -7.27
C ILE A 71 9.68 4.15 -7.52
N LEU A 72 10.06 5.33 -8.02
CA LEU A 72 9.07 6.34 -8.42
C LEU A 72 7.99 5.80 -9.38
N LEU A 73 8.38 4.95 -10.33
CA LEU A 73 7.44 4.37 -11.30
C LEU A 73 6.54 3.29 -10.69
N HIS A 74 6.98 2.53 -9.69
CA HIS A 74 6.10 1.57 -9.01
C HIS A 74 5.12 2.25 -8.04
N ASP A 75 5.49 3.42 -7.50
CA ASP A 75 4.74 4.11 -6.45
C ASP A 75 3.47 4.73 -7.00
N ILE A 76 3.45 5.05 -8.29
CA ILE A 76 2.29 5.60 -8.98
C ILE A 76 1.12 4.58 -8.93
N PRO A 77 1.27 3.33 -9.42
CA PRO A 77 0.28 2.27 -9.23
C PRO A 77 -0.12 2.05 -7.76
N GLU A 78 0.83 2.03 -6.83
CA GLU A 78 0.54 1.77 -5.41
C GLU A 78 -0.30 2.88 -4.78
N GLY A 79 0.05 4.14 -5.03
CA GLY A 79 -0.72 5.30 -4.60
C GLY A 79 -2.14 5.28 -5.14
N MET A 80 -2.32 4.86 -6.40
CA MET A 80 -3.65 4.67 -7.00
C MET A 80 -4.44 3.54 -6.33
N ALA A 81 -3.80 2.38 -6.12
CA ALA A 81 -4.41 1.21 -5.48
C ALA A 81 -4.91 1.51 -4.06
N MET A 82 -4.23 2.42 -3.36
CA MET A 82 -4.59 2.91 -2.04
C MET A 82 -5.71 3.98 -2.09
N ALA A 83 -5.65 4.90 -3.06
CA ALA A 83 -6.59 6.01 -3.18
C ALA A 83 -8.01 5.56 -3.59
N ILE A 84 -8.13 4.55 -4.46
CA ILE A 84 -9.41 4.02 -4.97
C ILE A 84 -10.35 3.60 -3.83
N PRO A 85 -9.99 2.63 -2.96
CA PRO A 85 -10.85 2.18 -1.87
C PRO A 85 -11.15 3.28 -0.84
N LEU A 86 -10.21 4.19 -0.57
CA LEU A 86 -10.46 5.36 0.29
C LEU A 86 -11.52 6.30 -0.30
N ARG A 87 -11.48 6.54 -1.63
CA ARG A 87 -12.48 7.36 -2.32
C ARG A 87 -13.84 6.70 -2.39
N MET A 88 -13.88 5.39 -2.65
CA MET A 88 -15.10 4.59 -2.63
C MET A 88 -15.72 4.54 -1.23
N GLY A 89 -14.89 4.53 -0.18
CA GLY A 89 -15.26 4.77 1.22
C GLY A 89 -15.72 6.20 1.54
N ARG A 90 -15.99 7.03 0.53
CA ARG A 90 -16.51 8.41 0.62
C ARG A 90 -15.59 9.41 1.35
N ILE A 91 -14.28 9.15 1.45
CA ILE A 91 -13.31 10.13 1.97
C ILE A 91 -13.09 11.22 0.91
N LYS A 92 -13.15 12.51 1.29
CA LYS A 92 -13.01 13.65 0.37
C LYS A 92 -11.70 13.58 -0.46
N PRO A 93 -11.69 13.97 -1.75
CA PRO A 93 -10.51 13.87 -2.63
C PRO A 93 -9.23 14.46 -2.04
N LEU A 94 -9.29 15.69 -1.50
CA LEU A 94 -8.14 16.34 -0.88
C LEU A 94 -7.59 15.54 0.31
N LYS A 95 -8.46 14.92 1.12
CA LYS A 95 -8.02 14.08 2.23
C LYS A 95 -7.34 12.82 1.73
N VAL A 96 -7.87 12.17 0.69
CA VAL A 96 -7.23 10.99 0.10
C VAL A 96 -5.85 11.34 -0.45
N PHE A 97 -5.74 12.44 -1.20
CA PHE A 97 -4.45 12.93 -1.69
C PHE A 97 -3.44 13.16 -0.56
N LEU A 98 -3.86 13.83 0.52
CA LEU A 98 -2.99 14.04 1.68
C LEU A 98 -2.61 12.73 2.37
N ILE A 99 -3.54 11.78 2.52
CA ILE A 99 -3.26 10.46 3.09
C ILE A 99 -2.21 9.72 2.24
N THR A 100 -2.35 9.72 0.91
CA THR A 100 -1.40 9.09 -0.01
C THR A 100 -0.01 9.73 0.04
N ILE A 101 0.09 11.06 0.19
CA ILE A 101 1.38 11.73 0.39
C ILE A 101 1.98 11.33 1.75
N LEU A 102 1.17 11.33 2.81
CA LEU A 102 1.64 11.01 4.15
C LEU A 102 2.09 9.54 4.28
N SER A 103 1.50 8.61 3.52
CA SER A 103 1.99 7.22 3.45
C SER A 103 3.37 7.09 2.79
N GLY A 104 3.87 8.13 2.11
CA GLY A 104 5.23 8.19 1.58
C GLY A 104 6.29 8.59 2.60
N ILE A 105 5.92 9.12 3.77
CA ILE A 105 6.89 9.55 4.81
C ILE A 105 7.86 8.42 5.21
N PRO A 106 7.40 7.16 5.44
CA PRO A 106 8.31 6.06 5.75
C PRO A 106 9.40 5.83 4.70
N MET A 107 9.13 6.10 3.41
CA MET A 107 10.15 6.02 2.35
C MET A 107 11.26 7.04 2.57
N GLY A 108 10.91 8.30 2.86
CA GLY A 108 11.92 9.32 3.16
C GLY A 108 12.75 8.99 4.40
N ILE A 109 12.10 8.45 5.44
CA ILE A 109 12.79 7.96 6.65
C ILE A 109 13.74 6.81 6.29
N GLY A 110 13.25 5.82 5.54
CA GLY A 110 14.04 4.70 5.04
C GLY A 110 15.26 5.18 4.28
N ALA A 111 15.09 6.10 3.32
CA ALA A 111 16.16 6.64 2.49
C ALA A 111 17.22 7.38 3.29
N PHE A 112 16.82 8.13 4.31
CA PHE A 112 17.77 8.76 5.23
C PHE A 112 18.63 7.70 5.94
N PHE A 113 18.00 6.68 6.54
CA PHE A 113 18.72 5.61 7.22
C PHE A 113 19.57 4.77 6.25
N GLY A 114 19.06 4.52 5.04
CA GLY A 114 19.79 3.81 3.99
C GLY A 114 21.07 4.54 3.58
N ALA A 115 20.99 5.86 3.39
CA ALA A 115 22.15 6.67 3.07
C ALA A 115 23.15 6.76 4.23
N ALA A 116 22.68 6.70 5.48
CA ALA A 116 23.54 6.76 6.66
C ALA A 116 24.24 5.43 6.98
N PHE A 117 23.56 4.30 6.82
CA PHE A 117 24.02 2.99 7.32
C PHE A 117 24.33 1.97 6.22
N GLY A 118 23.80 2.12 5.01
CA GLY A 118 24.12 1.27 3.86
C GLY A 118 23.44 -0.10 3.83
N SER A 119 23.19 -0.72 4.99
CA SER A 119 22.49 -2.00 5.09
C SER A 119 21.44 -1.99 6.19
N ILE A 120 20.31 -2.64 5.91
CA ILE A 120 19.22 -2.85 6.86
C ILE A 120 19.18 -4.33 7.23
N SER A 121 18.68 -4.65 8.42
CA SER A 121 18.55 -6.03 8.86
C SER A 121 17.59 -6.82 7.95
N ASP A 122 18.04 -7.94 7.42
CA ASP A 122 17.21 -8.85 6.61
C ASP A 122 15.94 -9.28 7.35
N MET A 123 16.06 -9.54 8.66
CA MET A 123 14.90 -9.89 9.49
C MET A 123 13.89 -8.75 9.57
N PHE A 124 14.36 -7.51 9.70
CA PHE A 124 13.49 -6.34 9.72
C PHE A 124 12.77 -6.15 8.39
N SER A 125 13.52 -6.20 7.28
CA SER A 125 12.96 -6.12 5.93
C SER A 125 11.96 -7.24 5.67
N ALA A 126 12.26 -8.47 6.06
CA ALA A 126 11.35 -9.61 5.89
C ALA A 126 10.04 -9.43 6.67
N ILE A 127 10.09 -8.90 7.90
CA ILE A 127 8.89 -8.62 8.69
C ILE A 127 8.05 -7.51 8.05
N CYS A 128 8.67 -6.41 7.64
CA CYS A 128 8.00 -5.29 6.97
C CYS A 128 7.34 -5.73 5.66
N LEU A 129 8.14 -6.30 4.75
CA LEU A 129 7.70 -6.73 3.42
C LEU A 129 6.72 -7.91 3.50
N GLY A 130 6.94 -8.87 4.39
CA GLY A 130 6.03 -10.00 4.59
C GLY A 130 4.66 -9.55 5.11
N THR A 131 4.64 -8.61 6.06
CA THR A 131 3.39 -8.03 6.59
C THR A 131 2.68 -7.18 5.54
N ALA A 132 3.42 -6.33 4.81
CA ALA A 132 2.89 -5.50 3.73
C ALA A 132 2.34 -6.35 2.58
N GLY A 133 3.10 -7.33 2.11
CA GLY A 133 2.72 -8.24 1.03
C GLY A 133 1.45 -9.03 1.35
N GLY A 134 1.34 -9.56 2.58
CA GLY A 134 0.11 -10.23 3.01
C GLY A 134 -1.12 -9.32 2.98
N ALA A 135 -0.97 -8.05 3.36
CA ALA A 135 -2.04 -7.07 3.34
C ALA A 135 -2.40 -6.61 1.93
N MET A 136 -1.41 -6.35 1.09
CA MET A 136 -1.59 -6.00 -0.32
C MET A 136 -2.27 -7.13 -1.09
N LEU A 137 -1.92 -8.39 -0.82
CA LEU A 137 -2.60 -9.57 -1.39
C LEU A 137 -4.06 -9.65 -0.93
N TYR A 138 -4.34 -9.44 0.36
CA TYR A 138 -5.70 -9.42 0.87
C TYR A 138 -6.56 -8.36 0.17
N VAL A 139 -6.06 -7.12 0.08
CA VAL A 139 -6.80 -6.02 -0.57
C VAL A 139 -6.90 -6.22 -2.08
N SER A 140 -5.85 -6.68 -2.74
CA SER A 140 -5.84 -6.88 -4.19
C SER A 140 -6.80 -7.98 -4.61
N LEU A 141 -6.71 -9.15 -3.97
CA LEU A 141 -7.56 -10.30 -4.31
C LEU A 141 -9.01 -10.11 -3.84
N GLY A 142 -9.21 -9.55 -2.65
CA GLY A 142 -10.53 -9.40 -2.05
C GLY A 142 -11.33 -8.23 -2.61
N GLU A 143 -10.68 -7.07 -2.76
CA GLU A 143 -11.37 -5.82 -3.09
C GLU A 143 -11.13 -5.40 -4.54
N LEU A 144 -9.87 -5.22 -4.95
CA LEU A 144 -9.55 -4.64 -6.25
C LEU A 144 -9.99 -5.53 -7.43
N ILE A 145 -9.81 -6.86 -7.32
CA ILE A 145 -10.30 -7.78 -8.35
C ILE A 145 -11.83 -7.75 -8.43
N ASN A 146 -12.54 -7.76 -7.31
CA ASN A 146 -14.01 -7.73 -7.29
C ASN A 146 -14.55 -6.41 -7.85
N GLU A 147 -13.95 -5.29 -7.47
CA GLU A 147 -14.31 -3.98 -7.98
C GLU A 147 -14.02 -3.84 -9.48
N SER A 148 -12.87 -4.34 -9.95
CA SER A 148 -12.54 -4.31 -11.38
C SER A 148 -13.56 -5.07 -12.26
N ARG A 149 -14.10 -6.19 -11.77
CA ARG A 149 -15.15 -6.97 -12.46
C ARG A 149 -16.50 -6.26 -12.42
N THR A 150 -16.81 -5.56 -11.34
CA THR A 150 -18.05 -4.81 -11.19
C THR A 150 -18.04 -3.57 -12.08
N ALA A 151 -16.90 -2.86 -12.11
CA ALA A 151 -16.69 -1.69 -12.95
C ALA A 151 -16.62 -2.03 -14.45
N TYR A 152 -16.07 -3.18 -14.82
CA TYR A 152 -15.97 -3.60 -16.21
C TYR A 152 -16.39 -5.06 -16.41
N ARG A 153 -17.54 -5.27 -17.06
CA ARG A 153 -18.18 -6.59 -17.25
C ARG A 153 -17.58 -7.46 -18.37
N GLY A 154 -16.47 -7.04 -19.00
CA GLY A 154 -15.79 -7.81 -20.05
C GLY A 154 -14.57 -8.60 -19.56
N ARG A 155 -13.78 -9.14 -20.51
CA ARG A 155 -12.61 -9.99 -20.21
C ARG A 155 -11.35 -9.20 -19.82
N PHE A 156 -11.34 -7.88 -19.98
CA PHE A 156 -10.15 -7.04 -19.73
C PHE A 156 -9.59 -7.16 -18.30
N PRO A 157 -10.40 -7.10 -17.22
CA PRO A 157 -9.89 -7.31 -15.86
C PRO A 157 -9.25 -8.69 -15.68
N LEU A 158 -9.85 -9.74 -16.26
CA LEU A 158 -9.30 -11.09 -16.19
C LEU A 158 -7.94 -11.19 -16.90
N LEU A 159 -7.85 -10.65 -18.11
CA LEU A 159 -6.61 -10.65 -18.89
C LEU A 159 -5.50 -9.87 -18.19
N GLY A 160 -5.81 -8.71 -17.63
CA GLY A 160 -4.85 -7.91 -16.85
C GLY A 160 -4.35 -8.66 -15.61
N ASN A 161 -5.25 -9.28 -14.85
CA ASN A 161 -4.88 -10.06 -13.67
C ASN A 161 -3.99 -11.27 -14.03
N LEU A 162 -4.36 -12.03 -15.07
CA LEU A 162 -3.56 -13.17 -15.53
C LEU A 162 -2.18 -12.72 -16.03
N ALA A 163 -2.13 -11.65 -16.83
CA ALA A 163 -0.86 -11.11 -17.33
C ALA A 163 0.04 -10.65 -16.18
N GLY A 164 -0.51 -9.96 -15.18
CA GLY A 164 0.22 -9.53 -13.98
C GLY A 164 0.78 -10.71 -13.17
N ILE A 165 -0.06 -11.72 -12.87
CA ILE A 165 0.38 -12.92 -12.14
C ILE A 165 1.47 -13.67 -12.90
N LEU A 166 1.30 -13.88 -14.22
CA LEU A 166 2.28 -14.60 -15.04
C LEU A 166 3.60 -13.83 -15.14
N THR A 167 3.54 -12.52 -15.31
CA THR A 167 4.73 -11.67 -15.40
C THR A 167 5.47 -11.64 -14.07
N GLY A 168 4.75 -11.51 -12.96
CA GLY A 168 5.32 -11.60 -11.62
C GLY A 168 5.99 -12.95 -11.37
N ALA A 169 5.29 -14.05 -11.65
CA ALA A 169 5.84 -15.39 -11.51
C ALA A 169 7.08 -15.63 -12.39
N LEU A 170 7.07 -15.12 -13.62
CA LEU A 170 8.21 -15.20 -14.53
C LEU A 170 9.42 -14.46 -13.97
N ILE A 171 9.23 -13.21 -13.50
CA ILE A 171 10.30 -12.41 -12.89
C ILE A 171 10.86 -13.13 -11.65
N SER A 172 10.00 -13.70 -10.80
CA SER A 172 10.43 -14.42 -9.59
C SER A 172 11.20 -15.72 -9.86
N VAL A 173 11.07 -16.33 -11.05
CA VAL A 173 11.81 -17.54 -11.42
C VAL A 173 13.12 -17.20 -12.14
N LEU A 174 13.19 -16.04 -12.79
CA LEU A 174 14.35 -15.60 -13.55
C LEU A 174 15.35 -14.75 -12.74
N GLY A 175 14.91 -14.12 -11.65
CA GLY A 175 15.74 -13.35 -10.71
C GLY A 175 16.20 -14.19 -9.52
#